data_AF-A0A1X4I646-F1
#
_entry.id   AF-A0A1X4I646-F1
#
_cell.length_a   1.000
_cell.length_b   1.000
_cell.length_c   1.000
_cell.angle_alpha   90.00
_cell.angle_beta   90.00
_cell.angle_gamma   90.00
#
_symmetry.space_group_name_H-M   'P 1'
#
loop_
_entity.id
_entity.type
_entity.pdbx_description
1 polymer ?
#
loop_
_entity_poly.entity_id
_entity_poly.type
_entity_poly.pdbx_seq_one_letter_code
_entity_poly.pdbx_strand_id
1 'polypeptide(L)'
;DTAIGEALRVAAALETGQRAVRLAAQAVTYLESSPCQYEHAAARVEYGILARSVPDLERGLALARSCGADGLVERAGQELRTGVGPR
;
A
#
# COMPACT_ATOMS: atom_id res chain seq x y z
N ASP A 1 16.69 0.58 5.37
CA ASP A 1 15.27 0.48 5.76
C ASP A 1 14.38 -0.27 4.79
N THR A 2 14.63 -0.20 3.48
CA THR A 2 13.85 -0.91 2.45
C THR A 2 13.64 -2.41 2.73
N ALA A 3 14.66 -3.13 3.20
CA ALA A 3 14.52 -4.55 3.56
C ALA A 3 13.57 -4.79 4.74
N ILE A 4 13.56 -3.90 5.75
CA ILE A 4 12.64 -3.97 6.89
C ILE A 4 11.21 -3.65 6.42
N GLY A 5 11.08 -2.61 5.59
CA GLY A 5 9.79 -2.21 5.02
C GLY A 5 9.16 -3.31 4.16
N GLU A 6 9.94 -3.96 3.30
CA GLU A 6 9.47 -5.06 2.46
C GLU A 6 9.11 -6.29 3.29
N ALA A 7 9.90 -6.62 4.31
CA ALA A 7 9.58 -7.71 5.24
C ALA A 7 8.25 -7.45 5.98
N LEU A 8 8.00 -6.22 6.41
CA LEU A 8 6.74 -5.82 7.03
C LEU A 8 5.56 -5.89 6.06
N ARG A 9 5.79 -5.53 4.78
CA ARG A 9 4.77 -5.64 3.72
C ARG A 9 4.36 -7.09 3.49
N VAL A 10 5.33 -7.99 3.36
CA VAL A 10 5.09 -9.43 3.24
C VAL A 10 4.39 -9.98 4.49
N ALA A 11 4.82 -9.57 5.68
CA ALA A 11 4.16 -9.98 6.93
C ALA A 11 2.70 -9.49 7.01
N ALA A 12 2.41 -8.26 6.56
CA ALA A 12 1.06 -7.74 6.52
C ALA A 12 0.13 -8.56 5.61
N ALA A 13 0.64 -9.02 4.46
CA ALA A 13 -0.12 -9.84 3.51
C ALA A 13 -0.50 -11.23 4.04
N LEU A 14 0.24 -11.74 5.04
CA LEU A 14 -0.02 -13.03 5.69
C LEU A 14 -0.93 -12.92 6.91
N GLU A 15 -1.24 -11.70 7.35
CA GLU A 15 -2.03 -11.42 8.54
C GLU A 15 -3.45 -11.00 8.19
N THR A 16 -4.32 -10.92 9.20
CA THR A 16 -5.71 -10.45 9.03
C THR A 16 -6.08 -9.38 10.05
N GLY A 17 -7.16 -8.65 9.74
CA GLY A 17 -7.72 -7.64 10.62
C GLY A 17 -6.73 -6.55 11.04
N GLN A 18 -6.81 -6.11 12.28
CA GLN A 18 -6.05 -4.95 12.77
C GLN A 18 -4.53 -5.17 12.79
N ARG A 19 -4.08 -6.43 12.85
CA ARG A 19 -2.65 -6.75 12.81
C ARG A 19 -2.06 -6.49 11.42
N ALA A 20 -2.76 -6.91 10.37
CA ALA A 20 -2.38 -6.61 8.98
C ALA A 20 -2.28 -5.10 8.74
N VAL A 21 -3.27 -4.33 9.21
CA VAL A 21 -3.30 -2.86 9.07
C VAL A 21 -2.09 -2.21 9.75
N ARG A 22 -1.72 -2.63 10.96
CA ARG A 22 -0.56 -2.09 11.68
C ARG A 22 0.75 -2.38 10.96
N LEU A 23 0.95 -3.62 10.51
CA LEU A 23 2.17 -4.01 9.79
C LEU A 23 2.30 -3.24 8.47
N ALA A 24 1.20 -3.09 7.73
CA ALA A 24 1.19 -2.30 6.50
C ALA A 24 1.49 -0.81 6.75
N ALA A 25 0.97 -0.22 7.84
CA ALA A 25 1.31 1.15 8.23
C ALA A 25 2.81 1.30 8.52
N GLN A 26 3.41 0.34 9.24
CA GLN A 26 4.85 0.35 9.50
C GLN A 26 5.65 0.20 8.21
N ALA A 27 5.24 -0.68 7.30
CA ALA A 27 5.88 -0.86 6.01
C ALA A 27 5.92 0.47 5.22
N VAL A 28 4.81 1.22 5.19
CA VAL A 28 4.77 2.56 4.59
C VAL A 28 5.81 3.49 5.20
N THR A 29 5.88 3.58 6.53
CA THR A 29 6.86 4.47 7.21
C THR A 29 8.30 4.13 6.85
N TYR A 30 8.66 2.84 6.77
CA TYR A 30 10.02 2.43 6.39
C TYR A 30 10.33 2.61 4.90
N LEU A 31 9.31 2.53 4.04
CA LEU A 31 9.47 2.65 2.59
C LEU A 31 9.34 4.08 2.09
N GLU A 32 8.76 4.99 2.86
CA GLU A 32 8.71 6.43 2.55
C GLU A 32 10.12 7.05 2.49
N SER A 33 11.07 6.54 3.29
CA SER A 33 12.49 6.93 3.22
C SER A 33 13.31 6.15 2.19
N SER A 34 12.72 5.16 1.52
CA SER A 34 13.40 4.33 0.51
C SER A 34 13.65 5.12 -0.77
N PRO A 35 14.81 4.96 -1.42
CA PRO A 35 15.08 5.61 -2.71
C PRO A 35 14.21 5.07 -3.85
N CYS A 36 13.64 3.87 -3.70
CA CYS A 36 12.82 3.27 -4.72
C CYS A 36 11.33 3.56 -4.46
N GLN A 37 10.73 4.31 -5.38
CA GLN A 37 9.36 4.82 -5.29
C GLN A 37 8.30 3.73 -5.53
N TYR A 38 8.69 2.63 -6.18
CA TYR A 38 7.79 1.53 -6.48
C TYR A 38 7.33 0.81 -5.20
N GLU A 39 8.26 0.46 -4.29
CA GLU A 39 7.90 -0.24 -3.04
C GLU A 39 7.08 0.67 -2.13
N HIS A 40 7.39 1.97 -2.10
CA HIS A 40 6.57 2.93 -1.37
C HIS A 40 5.15 2.99 -1.94
N ALA A 41 4.99 3.09 -3.26
CA ALA A 41 3.69 3.04 -3.90
C ALA A 41 2.94 1.73 -3.58
N ALA A 42 3.62 0.58 -3.66
CA ALA A 42 3.04 -0.72 -3.37
C ALA A 42 2.54 -0.82 -1.93
N ALA A 43 3.37 -0.42 -0.96
CA ALA A 43 3.02 -0.42 0.46
C ALA A 43 1.86 0.55 0.77
N ARG A 44 1.82 1.73 0.12
CA ARG A 44 0.74 2.71 0.31
C ARG A 44 -0.60 2.19 -0.19
N VAL A 45 -0.61 1.56 -1.38
CA VAL A 45 -1.81 0.93 -1.95
C VAL A 45 -2.29 -0.22 -1.06
N GLU A 46 -1.38 -1.11 -0.63
CA GLU A 46 -1.71 -2.23 0.24
C GLU A 46 -2.25 -1.79 1.59
N TYR A 47 -1.64 -0.77 2.21
CA TYR A 47 -2.17 -0.14 3.42
C TYR A 47 -3.57 0.45 3.20
N GLY A 48 -3.78 1.18 2.11
CA GLY A 48 -5.09 1.77 1.79
C GLY A 48 -6.21 0.73 1.66
N ILE A 49 -5.91 -0.41 1.04
CA ILE A 49 -6.84 -1.56 0.93
C ILE A 49 -7.15 -2.13 2.32
N LEU A 50 -6.12 -2.48 3.09
CA LEU A 50 -6.27 -3.12 4.41
C LEU A 50 -6.96 -2.20 5.42
N ALA A 51 -6.57 -0.93 5.46
CA ALA A 51 -7.12 0.08 6.35
C ALA A 51 -8.49 0.59 5.89
N ARG A 52 -8.91 0.21 4.68
CA ARG A 52 -10.12 0.73 4.05
C ARG A 52 -10.15 2.26 3.94
N SER A 53 -9.00 2.84 3.62
CA SER A 53 -8.78 4.28 3.61
C SER A 53 -8.69 4.80 2.18
N VAL A 54 -9.77 5.46 1.72
CA VAL A 54 -9.79 6.17 0.43
C VAL A 54 -8.66 7.18 0.30
N PRO A 55 -8.39 8.06 1.29
CA PRO A 55 -7.27 9.00 1.20
C PRO A 55 -5.89 8.32 1.04
N ASP A 56 -5.67 7.16 1.66
CA ASP A 56 -4.43 6.41 1.50
C ASP A 56 -4.33 5.72 0.14
N LEU A 57 -5.46 5.21 -0.39
CA LEU A 57 -5.54 4.68 -1.74
C LEU A 57 -5.27 5.75 -2.80
N GLU A 58 -5.80 6.96 -2.63
CA GLU A 58 -5.53 8.09 -3.55
C GLU A 58 -4.06 8.51 -3.52
N ARG A 59 -3.45 8.55 -2.33
CA ARG A 59 -1.99 8.81 -2.20
C ARG A 59 -1.16 7.72 -2.87
N GLY A 60 -1.51 6.45 -2.65
CA GLY A 60 -0.84 5.32 -3.30
C GLY A 60 -0.98 5.34 -4.82
N LEU A 61 -2.18 5.68 -5.33
CA LEU A 61 -2.44 5.86 -6.75
C LEU A 61 -1.61 6.99 -7.35
N ALA A 62 -1.50 8.13 -6.67
CA ALA A 62 -0.68 9.25 -7.12
C ALA A 62 0.80 8.88 -7.21
N LEU A 63 1.33 8.17 -6.20
CA LEU A 63 2.69 7.65 -6.21
C LEU A 63 2.91 6.62 -7.32
N ALA A 64 1.98 5.68 -7.50
CA ALA A 64 2.06 4.68 -8.57
C ALA A 64 2.12 5.33 -9.96
N ARG A 65 1.35 6.40 -10.19
CA ARG A 65 1.39 7.17 -11.43
C ARG A 65 2.72 7.88 -11.64
N SER A 66 3.30 8.47 -10.57
CA SER A 66 4.57 9.21 -10.70
C SER A 66 5.76 8.29 -11.00
N CYS A 67 5.72 7.03 -10.57
CA CYS A 67 6.77 6.05 -10.84
C CYS A 67 6.48 5.10 -12.01
N GLY A 68 5.35 5.26 -12.73
CA GLY A 68 4.99 4.43 -13.88
C GLY A 68 4.59 2.99 -13.53
N ALA A 69 4.11 2.75 -12.31
CA ALA A 69 3.70 1.45 -11.82
C ALA A 69 2.27 1.09 -12.26
N ASP A 70 2.07 0.83 -13.55
CA ASP A 70 0.74 0.68 -14.15
C ASP A 70 -0.14 -0.37 -13.47
N GLY A 71 0.44 -1.51 -13.06
CA GLY A 71 -0.30 -2.55 -12.32
C GLY A 71 -0.82 -2.08 -10.95
N LEU A 72 -0.09 -1.18 -10.27
CA LEU A 72 -0.54 -0.55 -9.02
C LEU A 72 -1.60 0.53 -9.29
N VAL A 73 -1.46 1.27 -10.39
CA VAL A 73 -2.45 2.27 -10.82
C VAL A 73 -3.79 1.61 -11.08
N GLU A 74 -3.79 0.50 -11.83
CA GLU A 74 -4.99 -0.27 -12.11
C GLU A 74 -5.60 -0.79 -10.80
N ARG A 75 -4.81 -1.47 -9.97
CA ARG A 75 -5.28 -2.04 -8.70
C ARG A 75 -5.92 -0.99 -7.79
N ALA A 76 -5.21 0.11 -7.51
CA ALA A 76 -5.73 1.17 -6.66
C ALA A 76 -6.99 1.82 -7.24
N GLY A 77 -7.03 2.01 -8.56
CA GLY A 77 -8.20 2.52 -9.28
C GLY A 77 -9.41 1.58 -9.21
N GLN A 78 -9.21 0.25 -9.28
CA GLN A 78 -10.29 -0.71 -9.09
C GLN A 78 -10.86 -0.59 -7.67
N GLU A 79 -10.01 -0.61 -6.64
CA GLU A 79 -10.43 -0.59 -5.23
C GLU A 79 -11.17 0.70 -4.83
N LEU A 80 -10.78 1.83 -5.44
CA LEU A 80 -11.51 3.10 -5.30
C LEU A 80 -12.89 3.05 -5.95
N ARG A 81 -13.02 2.41 -7.13
CA ARG A 81 -14.31 2.30 -7.85
C ARG A 81 -15.24 1.26 -7.23
N THR A 82 -14.72 0.15 -6.74
CA THR A 82 -15.50 -0.87 -6.01
C THR A 82 -15.86 -0.40 -4.60
N GLY A 83 -15.34 0.75 -4.18
CA GLY A 83 -15.71 1.42 -2.96
C GLY A 83 -15.36 0.61 -1.73
N VAL A 84 -14.12 0.15 -1.61
CA VAL A 84 -13.57 -0.43 -0.37
C VAL A 84 -14.59 -1.35 0.35
N GLY A 85 -15.21 -2.24 -0.43
CA GLY A 85 -16.31 -3.10 0.01
C GLY A 85 -15.79 -4.37 0.70
N PRO A 86 -16.61 -5.05 1.53
CA PRO A 86 -16.17 -6.22 2.27
C PRO A 86 -15.88 -7.40 1.32
N ARG A 87 -14.84 -8.18 1.63
CA ARG A 87 -14.71 -9.58 1.21
C ARG A 87 -15.15 -10.48 2.35
#